data_AF-A0AAN7LFY8-F1
#
_entry.id   AF-A0AAN7LFY8-F1
#
_cell.length_a   1.000
_cell.length_b   1.000
_cell.length_c   1.000
_cell.angle_alpha   90.00
_cell.angle_beta   90.00
_cell.angle_gamma   90.00
#
_symmetry.space_group_name_H-M   'P 1'
#
loop_
_entity.id
_entity.type
_entity.pdbx_description
1 polymer ?
#
loop_
_entity_poly.entity_id
_entity_poly.type
_entity_poly.pdbx_seq_one_letter_code
_entity_poly.pdbx_strand_id
1 'polypeptide(L)'
;MQIFEACGNTDIEGVDSTNACYGGTAALFNCVNWVESASWDGRYGLVVCTDSAVYAEGPARPTGGAAAIALLIGPDAPITFESKLRGSHMAHAYDFYKPNLASEYPVVDGKLSQTCYLMALDSCYKYFCHKFEKFEGKQFSVNDAEYFVFHSPYNKLVQKSFARLLFNDFVRNASSVDEAAKEKLAPFAALTGDESYQSRDLEKASQQVAKPLYDTKVQPTTLIPKQVGNMYTASIYAAFVSLIHNKHNTLNDKRVILFSYGSGLTATMFSLRLREGQKPFSLSNIASIMNIEKKLKSRHEIQPEKFVETLKLMEHRYGAKDFVTSKDYSLLAPGTYYLTEVDTMYRRFYSKKPKDASCENGTVENGH
;
A
#
# COMPACT_ATOMS: atom_id res chain seq x y z
N MET A 1 15.16 -14.29 10.00
CA MET A 1 15.70 -15.41 9.19
C MET A 1 15.30 -16.80 9.70
N GLN A 2 14.93 -16.96 10.97
CA GLN A 2 14.39 -18.18 11.62
C GLN A 2 13.63 -19.18 10.73
N ILE A 3 12.70 -18.72 9.86
CA ILE A 3 11.93 -19.62 8.98
C ILE A 3 12.84 -20.37 7.99
N PHE A 4 13.89 -19.73 7.48
CA PHE A 4 14.84 -20.32 6.53
C PHE A 4 16.00 -21.06 7.21
N GLU A 5 16.34 -20.69 8.45
CA GLU A 5 17.33 -21.40 9.27
C GLU A 5 16.93 -22.88 9.46
N ALA A 6 15.63 -23.15 9.65
CA ALA A 6 15.10 -24.52 9.74
C ALA A 6 15.33 -25.36 8.47
N CYS A 7 15.53 -24.71 7.32
CA CYS A 7 15.84 -25.36 6.05
C CYS A 7 17.34 -25.34 5.72
N GLY A 8 18.19 -24.82 6.61
CA GLY A 8 19.63 -24.65 6.35
C GLY A 8 19.95 -23.61 5.26
N ASN A 9 19.00 -22.76 4.88
CA ASN A 9 19.19 -21.73 3.86
C ASN A 9 19.48 -20.37 4.51
N THR A 10 20.76 -20.04 4.65
CA THR A 10 21.21 -18.79 5.29
C THR A 10 21.87 -17.81 4.32
N ASP A 11 22.20 -18.25 3.11
CA ASP A 11 22.77 -17.42 2.06
C ASP A 11 21.65 -16.73 1.28
N ILE A 12 21.14 -15.63 1.83
CA ILE A 12 20.00 -14.86 1.32
C ILE A 12 20.35 -13.37 1.42
N GLU A 13 20.39 -12.68 0.28
CA GLU A 13 20.63 -11.23 0.22
C GLU A 13 19.39 -10.41 0.64
N GLY A 14 19.63 -9.15 0.98
CA GLY A 14 18.59 -8.17 1.28
C GLY A 14 18.45 -7.83 2.77
N VAL A 15 18.05 -6.59 3.03
CA VAL A 15 17.80 -6.02 4.36
C VAL A 15 16.60 -5.08 4.29
N ASP A 16 16.29 -4.38 5.37
CA ASP A 16 15.17 -3.45 5.43
C ASP A 16 15.43 -2.19 4.58
N SER A 17 14.40 -1.73 3.87
CA SER A 17 14.39 -0.48 3.09
C SER A 17 13.35 0.47 3.65
N THR A 18 13.77 1.67 4.08
CA THR A 18 12.92 2.58 4.84
C THR A 18 12.86 3.97 4.23
N ASN A 19 11.66 4.39 3.81
CA ASN A 19 11.25 5.79 3.76
C ASN A 19 9.72 5.85 3.86
N ALA A 20 9.17 6.04 5.07
CA ALA A 20 7.73 6.06 5.33
C ALA A 20 6.99 4.92 4.58
N CYS A 21 5.85 5.20 3.96
CA CYS A 21 5.05 4.24 3.21
C CYS A 21 5.70 3.74 1.88
N TYR A 22 6.89 4.21 1.51
CA TYR A 22 7.55 3.85 0.25
C TYR A 22 8.48 2.63 0.36
N GLY A 23 8.88 2.24 1.58
CA GLY A 23 9.86 1.18 1.83
C GLY A 23 9.59 -0.14 1.09
N GLY A 24 8.32 -0.55 1.04
CA GLY A 24 7.90 -1.74 0.30
C GLY A 24 8.08 -1.63 -1.22
N THR A 25 8.00 -0.43 -1.80
CA THR A 25 8.30 -0.18 -3.24
C THR A 25 9.79 -0.12 -3.51
N ALA A 26 10.58 0.43 -2.60
CA ALA A 26 12.03 0.34 -2.67
C ALA A 26 12.50 -1.13 -2.66
N ALA A 27 12.02 -1.92 -1.71
CA ALA A 27 12.35 -3.35 -1.62
C ALA A 27 11.90 -4.13 -2.86
N LEU A 28 10.72 -3.82 -3.40
CA LEU A 28 10.24 -4.43 -4.65
C LEU A 28 11.15 -4.13 -5.84
N PHE A 29 11.56 -2.87 -6.03
CA PHE A 29 12.48 -2.51 -7.11
C PHE A 29 13.86 -3.13 -6.92
N ASN A 30 14.39 -3.15 -5.69
CA ASN A 30 15.66 -3.81 -5.40
C ASN A 30 15.62 -5.29 -5.79
N CYS A 31 14.52 -5.97 -5.45
CA CYS A 31 14.32 -7.38 -5.73
C CYS A 31 14.19 -7.67 -7.24
N VAL A 32 13.41 -6.87 -7.98
CA VAL A 32 13.31 -6.99 -9.44
C VAL A 32 14.67 -6.73 -10.10
N ASN A 33 15.37 -5.68 -9.69
CA ASN A 33 16.71 -5.37 -10.23
C ASN A 33 17.70 -6.50 -9.91
N TRP A 34 17.62 -7.13 -8.73
CA TRP A 34 18.45 -8.27 -8.36
C TRP A 34 18.19 -9.47 -9.27
N VAL A 35 16.92 -9.82 -9.53
CA VAL A 35 16.56 -10.89 -10.49
C VAL A 35 17.09 -10.60 -11.90
N GLU A 36 17.10 -9.33 -12.32
CA GLU A 36 17.63 -8.90 -13.63
C GLU A 36 19.17 -8.73 -13.66
N SER A 37 19.86 -8.91 -12.54
CA SER A 37 21.29 -8.62 -12.40
C SER A 37 22.20 -9.81 -12.71
N ALA A 38 23.49 -9.53 -12.89
CA ALA A 38 24.52 -10.56 -13.04
C ALA A 38 24.78 -11.37 -11.75
N SER A 39 24.32 -10.91 -10.58
CA SER A 39 24.45 -11.65 -9.31
C SER A 39 23.25 -12.55 -9.03
N TRP A 40 22.24 -12.58 -9.90
CA TRP A 40 21.12 -13.49 -9.75
C TRP A 40 21.58 -14.94 -9.86
N ASP A 41 21.19 -15.76 -8.90
CA ASP A 41 21.60 -17.16 -8.77
C ASP A 41 20.49 -18.15 -9.18
N GLY A 42 19.44 -17.67 -9.82
CA GLY A 42 18.30 -18.47 -10.27
C GLY A 42 17.20 -18.66 -9.22
N ARG A 43 17.38 -18.22 -7.97
CA ARG A 43 16.36 -18.35 -6.90
C ARG A 43 15.33 -17.23 -6.97
N TYR A 44 14.19 -17.43 -6.31
CA TYR A 44 13.18 -16.39 -6.17
C TYR A 44 13.62 -15.30 -5.19
N GLY A 45 13.21 -14.08 -5.46
CA GLY A 45 13.21 -13.01 -4.47
C GLY A 45 11.91 -12.98 -3.67
N LEU A 46 11.98 -12.55 -2.41
CA LEU A 46 10.81 -12.41 -1.53
C LEU A 46 10.80 -11.01 -0.90
N VAL A 47 9.75 -10.25 -1.19
CA VAL A 47 9.56 -8.90 -0.64
C VAL A 47 8.46 -8.96 0.41
N VAL A 48 8.70 -8.39 1.59
CA VAL A 48 7.70 -8.25 2.65
C VAL A 48 7.47 -6.78 2.94
N CYS A 49 6.23 -6.34 2.82
CA CYS A 49 5.77 -5.01 3.22
C CYS A 49 4.91 -5.19 4.47
N THR A 50 5.28 -4.62 5.61
CA THR A 50 4.59 -4.85 6.87
C THR A 50 4.58 -3.60 7.71
N ASP A 51 3.41 -3.22 8.22
CA ASP A 51 3.26 -2.06 9.08
C ASP A 51 2.04 -2.18 10.00
N SER A 52 2.13 -1.46 11.12
CA SER A 52 1.01 -1.09 11.99
C SER A 52 0.94 0.43 12.06
N ALA A 53 -0.03 1.02 11.36
CA ALA A 53 -0.26 2.45 11.33
C ALA A 53 -1.12 2.87 12.51
N VAL A 54 -0.47 3.46 13.52
CA VAL A 54 -1.11 3.91 14.77
C VAL A 54 -0.85 5.40 14.97
N TYR A 55 -1.86 6.10 15.50
CA TYR A 55 -1.84 7.53 15.72
C TYR A 55 -2.32 7.87 17.13
N ALA A 56 -1.80 8.99 17.65
CA ALA A 56 -2.26 9.59 18.90
C ALA A 56 -3.75 9.95 18.86
N GLU A 57 -4.30 10.35 20.00
CA GLU A 57 -5.66 10.88 20.04
C GLU A 57 -5.83 12.08 19.13
N GLY A 58 -6.96 12.13 18.43
CA GLY A 58 -7.28 13.20 17.50
C GLY A 58 -7.71 12.71 16.11
N PRO A 59 -7.76 13.62 15.13
CA PRO A 59 -8.42 13.38 13.85
C PRO A 59 -7.70 12.37 12.94
N ALA A 60 -6.43 12.02 13.24
CA ALA A 60 -5.67 11.04 12.48
C ALA A 60 -5.95 9.58 12.91
N ARG A 61 -6.40 9.35 14.16
CA ARG A 61 -6.66 7.99 14.70
C ARG A 61 -7.56 7.13 13.81
N PRO A 62 -8.66 7.64 13.23
CA PRO A 62 -9.53 6.84 12.34
C PRO A 62 -8.87 6.40 11.03
N THR A 63 -7.68 6.92 10.70
CA THR A 63 -6.94 6.54 9.49
C THR A 63 -5.92 5.44 9.72
N GLY A 64 -5.82 4.88 10.94
CA GLY A 64 -4.94 3.74 11.24
C GLY A 64 -5.33 2.45 10.52
N GLY A 65 -4.50 1.42 10.68
CA GLY A 65 -4.69 0.10 10.08
C GLY A 65 -3.42 -0.73 10.21
N ALA A 66 -3.49 -2.03 9.93
CA ALA A 66 -2.32 -2.90 10.01
C ALA A 66 -2.43 -4.06 9.02
N ALA A 67 -1.34 -4.36 8.31
CA ALA A 67 -1.25 -5.53 7.45
C ALA A 67 0.21 -5.86 7.11
N ALA A 68 0.40 -7.10 6.65
CA ALA A 68 1.61 -7.52 5.96
C ALA A 68 1.25 -8.14 4.61
N ILE A 69 2.04 -7.85 3.58
CA ILE A 69 1.96 -8.44 2.24
C ILE A 69 3.32 -9.00 1.87
N ALA A 70 3.34 -10.25 1.40
CA ALA A 70 4.50 -10.90 0.85
C ALA A 70 4.35 -11.06 -0.67
N LEU A 71 5.37 -10.68 -1.43
CA LEU A 71 5.43 -10.75 -2.89
C LEU A 71 6.60 -11.66 -3.28
N LEU A 72 6.31 -12.75 -3.98
CA LEU A 72 7.34 -13.61 -4.57
C LEU A 72 7.69 -13.08 -5.96
N ILE A 73 8.98 -12.87 -6.22
CA ILE A 73 9.51 -12.22 -7.42
C ILE A 73 10.38 -13.21 -8.19
N GLY A 74 10.16 -13.29 -9.50
CA GLY A 74 10.91 -14.17 -10.39
C GLY A 74 10.60 -13.92 -11.87
N PRO A 75 11.29 -14.61 -12.79
CA PRO A 75 11.02 -14.53 -14.22
C PRO A 75 9.64 -15.10 -14.59
N ASP A 76 9.19 -14.81 -15.81
CA ASP A 76 7.96 -15.38 -16.41
C ASP A 76 6.68 -15.15 -15.57
N ALA A 77 6.65 -14.04 -14.83
CA ALA A 77 5.55 -13.71 -13.93
C ALA A 77 4.25 -13.37 -14.69
N PRO A 78 3.06 -13.69 -14.13
CA PRO A 78 1.77 -13.20 -14.65
C PRO A 78 1.60 -11.68 -14.49
N ILE A 79 2.42 -11.05 -13.64
CA ILE A 79 2.41 -9.63 -13.34
C ILE A 79 3.82 -9.13 -13.64
N THR A 80 4.01 -8.57 -14.83
CA THR A 80 5.33 -8.15 -15.31
C THR A 80 5.54 -6.66 -15.19
N PHE A 81 6.75 -6.23 -14.84
CA PHE A 81 7.11 -4.81 -14.88
C PHE A 81 7.29 -4.36 -16.33
N GLU A 82 6.74 -3.20 -16.65
CA GLU A 82 7.14 -2.48 -17.85
C GLU A 82 8.34 -1.60 -17.47
N SER A 83 9.54 -2.21 -17.39
CA SER A 83 10.70 -1.70 -16.65
C SER A 83 11.13 -0.26 -16.99
N LYS A 84 10.82 0.20 -18.21
CA LYS A 84 11.13 1.57 -18.69
C LYS A 84 10.04 2.60 -18.35
N LEU A 85 8.83 2.17 -18.03
CA LEU A 85 7.66 3.00 -17.75
C LEU A 85 7.53 3.25 -16.24
N ARG A 86 8.36 4.17 -15.73
CA ARG A 86 8.31 4.63 -14.33
C ARG A 86 8.77 6.08 -14.18
N GLY A 87 8.11 6.86 -13.33
CA GLY A 87 8.50 8.24 -12.97
C GLY A 87 8.62 8.38 -11.46
N SER A 88 9.77 8.86 -10.98
CA SER A 88 10.04 9.02 -9.55
C SER A 88 10.23 10.49 -9.19
N HIS A 89 9.85 10.84 -7.96
CA HIS A 89 10.09 12.16 -7.38
C HIS A 89 10.48 12.00 -5.92
N MET A 90 11.57 12.63 -5.52
CA MET A 90 12.03 12.68 -4.14
C MET A 90 12.38 14.13 -3.82
N ALA A 91 12.06 14.55 -2.60
CA ALA A 91 12.31 15.90 -2.12
C ALA A 91 12.49 15.87 -0.61
N HIS A 92 13.13 16.89 -0.06
CA HIS A 92 13.14 17.09 1.39
C HIS A 92 11.85 17.80 1.82
N ALA A 93 11.07 17.18 2.71
CA ALA A 93 9.82 17.71 3.23
C ALA A 93 9.59 17.22 4.68
N TYR A 94 8.84 18.01 5.46
CA TYR A 94 8.43 17.67 6.83
C TYR A 94 6.91 17.51 6.93
N ASP A 95 6.31 16.82 5.96
CA ASP A 95 4.87 16.63 5.88
C ASP A 95 4.34 15.59 6.88
N PHE A 96 5.11 14.51 7.07
CA PHE A 96 4.88 13.50 8.10
C PHE A 96 6.21 12.82 8.40
N TYR A 97 6.57 12.71 9.68
CA TYR A 97 7.83 12.11 10.13
C TYR A 97 7.72 11.63 11.59
N LYS A 98 8.65 10.76 12.02
CA LYS A 98 8.71 10.21 13.38
C LYS A 98 10.00 10.65 14.09
N PRO A 99 10.08 11.91 14.57
CA PRO A 99 11.30 12.42 15.21
C PRO A 99 11.46 11.93 16.66
N ASN A 100 10.37 11.56 17.33
CA ASN A 100 10.40 11.06 18.70
C ASN A 100 10.59 9.53 18.70
N LEU A 101 11.82 9.08 18.94
CA LEU A 101 12.17 7.67 18.94
C LEU A 101 11.49 6.84 20.04
N ALA A 102 10.98 7.49 21.09
CA ALA A 102 10.29 6.83 22.20
C ALA A 102 8.78 6.71 22.00
N SER A 103 8.22 7.26 20.92
CA SER A 103 6.78 7.22 20.62
C SER A 103 6.52 6.58 19.26
N GLU A 104 5.48 5.74 19.19
CA GLU A 104 5.02 5.18 17.93
C GLU A 104 4.40 6.24 17.00
N TYR A 105 3.92 7.34 17.60
CA TYR A 105 3.11 8.34 16.93
C TYR A 105 3.95 9.31 16.08
N PRO A 106 3.47 9.62 14.87
CA PRO A 106 4.14 10.58 13.99
C PRO A 106 3.81 12.04 14.36
N VAL A 107 4.71 12.94 13.98
CA VAL A 107 4.40 14.37 13.79
C VAL A 107 3.85 14.51 12.37
N VAL A 108 2.68 15.16 12.23
CA VAL A 108 1.96 15.26 10.97
C VAL A 108 1.48 16.69 10.74
N ASP A 109 1.89 17.28 9.61
CA ASP A 109 1.23 18.45 9.05
C ASP A 109 0.25 17.97 7.96
N GLY A 110 -1.03 17.81 8.33
CA GLY A 110 -2.04 17.23 7.44
C GLY A 110 -2.35 18.08 6.20
N LYS A 111 -2.11 19.40 6.24
CA LYS A 111 -2.26 20.26 5.07
C LYS A 111 -1.08 20.05 4.13
N LEU A 112 0.14 20.13 4.67
CA LEU A 112 1.36 19.92 3.90
C LEU A 112 1.42 18.51 3.29
N SER A 113 0.98 17.48 4.02
CA SER A 113 0.96 16.10 3.52
C SER A 113 0.10 15.90 2.28
N GLN A 114 -1.07 16.57 2.20
CA GLN A 114 -1.87 16.53 0.98
C GLN A 114 -1.19 17.27 -0.18
N THR A 115 -0.60 18.44 0.08
CA THR A 115 0.16 19.20 -0.95
C THR A 115 1.34 18.39 -1.47
N CYS A 116 2.18 17.85 -0.58
CA CYS A 116 3.33 17.02 -0.91
C CYS A 116 2.94 15.76 -1.70
N TYR A 117 1.86 15.09 -1.31
CA TYR A 117 1.34 13.93 -2.04
C TYR A 117 0.95 14.29 -3.48
N LEU A 118 0.16 15.36 -3.67
CA LEU A 118 -0.31 15.76 -5.02
C LEU A 118 0.83 16.32 -5.89
N MET A 119 1.77 17.05 -5.30
CA MET A 119 2.99 17.50 -5.97
C MET A 119 3.82 16.32 -6.47
N ALA A 120 4.04 15.31 -5.61
CA ALA A 120 4.75 14.11 -5.97
C ALA A 120 4.02 13.31 -7.05
N LEU A 121 2.68 13.26 -7.00
CA LEU A 121 1.84 12.62 -8.00
C LEU A 121 2.00 13.29 -9.38
N ASP A 122 1.86 14.61 -9.45
CA ASP A 122 2.04 15.38 -10.70
C ASP A 122 3.43 15.15 -11.30
N SER A 123 4.48 15.22 -10.46
CA SER A 123 5.87 15.05 -10.87
C SER A 123 6.13 13.63 -11.39
N CYS A 124 5.69 12.61 -10.66
CA CYS A 124 5.81 11.21 -11.09
C CYS A 124 5.04 10.95 -12.38
N TYR A 125 3.81 11.47 -12.50
CA TYR A 125 2.98 11.34 -13.70
C TYR A 125 3.62 12.00 -14.92
N LYS A 126 4.17 13.20 -14.76
CA LYS A 126 4.91 13.91 -15.82
C LYS A 126 6.09 13.08 -16.32
N TYR A 127 6.94 12.57 -15.42
CA TYR A 127 8.08 11.74 -15.82
C TYR A 127 7.66 10.41 -16.43
N PHE A 128 6.58 9.81 -15.93
CA PHE A 128 5.99 8.61 -16.51
C PHE A 128 5.53 8.88 -17.96
N CYS A 129 4.74 9.95 -18.17
CA CYS A 129 4.24 10.36 -19.48
C CYS A 129 5.38 10.62 -20.48
N HIS A 130 6.44 11.33 -20.06
CA HIS A 130 7.59 11.57 -20.91
C HIS A 130 8.28 10.28 -21.36
N LYS A 131 8.45 9.31 -20.44
CA LYS A 131 9.02 8.00 -20.81
C LYS A 131 8.08 7.20 -21.70
N PHE A 132 6.78 7.27 -21.44
CA PHE A 132 5.79 6.64 -22.29
C PHE A 132 5.85 7.17 -23.72
N GLU A 133 5.83 8.50 -23.89
CA GLU A 133 5.97 9.16 -25.20
C GLU A 133 7.24 8.73 -25.93
N LYS A 134 8.36 8.65 -25.21
CA LYS A 134 9.65 8.20 -25.76
C LYS A 134 9.61 6.76 -26.27
N PHE A 135 8.96 5.84 -25.56
CA PHE A 135 9.03 4.40 -25.87
C PHE A 135 7.86 3.88 -26.71
N GLU A 136 6.70 4.54 -26.65
CA GLU A 136 5.46 4.12 -27.33
C GLU A 136 5.08 5.06 -28.48
N GLY A 137 5.79 6.19 -28.64
CA GLY A 137 5.60 7.12 -29.76
C GLY A 137 4.28 7.90 -29.74
N LYS A 138 3.56 7.91 -28.61
CA LYS A 138 2.30 8.64 -28.45
C LYS A 138 2.18 9.26 -27.04
N GLN A 139 1.41 10.34 -26.93
CA GLN A 139 1.11 10.98 -25.65
C GLN A 139 0.35 10.03 -24.71
N PHE A 140 0.83 9.88 -23.47
CA PHE A 140 0.09 9.12 -22.45
C PHE A 140 -1.11 9.91 -21.93
N SER A 141 -2.21 9.21 -21.68
CA SER A 141 -3.40 9.68 -20.97
C SER A 141 -3.93 8.59 -20.05
N VAL A 142 -4.90 8.92 -19.18
CA VAL A 142 -5.57 7.89 -18.35
C VAL A 142 -6.34 6.82 -19.15
N ASN A 143 -6.53 7.02 -20.46
CA ASN A 143 -7.11 6.00 -21.34
C ASN A 143 -6.12 4.89 -21.72
N ASP A 144 -4.81 5.13 -21.59
CA ASP A 144 -3.74 4.20 -21.99
C ASP A 144 -3.42 3.13 -20.94
N ALA A 145 -4.14 3.13 -19.82
CA ALA A 145 -4.11 2.07 -18.81
C ALA A 145 -5.51 1.72 -18.33
N GLU A 146 -5.75 0.44 -18.07
CA GLU A 146 -7.05 -0.03 -17.62
C GLU A 146 -7.30 0.21 -16.13
N TYR A 147 -6.26 0.18 -15.30
CA TYR A 147 -6.40 0.40 -13.86
C TYR A 147 -5.32 1.30 -13.30
N PHE A 148 -5.70 2.07 -12.28
CA PHE A 148 -4.79 2.92 -11.49
C PHE A 148 -4.93 2.56 -10.01
N VAL A 149 -3.82 2.16 -9.41
CA VAL A 149 -3.70 1.77 -8.01
C VAL A 149 -2.85 2.82 -7.30
N PHE A 150 -3.29 3.26 -6.12
CA PHE A 150 -2.61 4.29 -5.35
C PHE A 150 -2.25 3.78 -3.96
N HIS A 151 -1.18 4.32 -3.38
CA HIS A 151 -1.05 4.34 -1.92
C HIS A 151 -2.35 4.92 -1.32
N SER A 152 -2.95 4.17 -0.40
CA SER A 152 -4.33 4.40 0.05
C SER A 152 -4.36 4.62 1.57
N PRO A 153 -3.93 5.79 2.07
CA PRO A 153 -4.01 6.09 3.51
C PRO A 153 -5.47 6.26 3.95
N TYR A 154 -6.31 6.79 3.08
CA TYR A 154 -7.77 6.81 3.20
C TYR A 154 -8.39 7.03 1.81
N ASN A 155 -9.61 6.53 1.60
CA ASN A 155 -10.16 6.44 0.25
C ASN A 155 -10.45 7.81 -0.40
N LYS A 156 -10.73 8.86 0.39
CA LYS A 156 -10.96 10.21 -0.18
C LYS A 156 -9.70 10.73 -0.89
N LEU A 157 -8.48 10.46 -0.38
CA LEU A 157 -7.25 10.85 -1.08
C LEU A 157 -7.08 10.11 -2.41
N VAL A 158 -7.48 8.83 -2.48
CA VAL A 158 -7.44 8.04 -3.72
C VAL A 158 -8.34 8.66 -4.79
N GLN A 159 -9.56 9.07 -4.43
CA GLN A 159 -10.48 9.80 -5.32
C GLN A 159 -9.85 11.10 -5.84
N LYS A 160 -9.27 11.91 -4.94
CA LYS A 160 -8.56 13.14 -5.29
C LYS A 160 -7.37 12.87 -6.22
N SER A 161 -6.62 11.79 -5.97
CA SER A 161 -5.43 11.42 -6.74
C SER A 161 -5.77 11.13 -8.19
N PHE A 162 -6.77 10.28 -8.42
CA PHE A 162 -7.18 9.97 -9.79
C PHE A 162 -7.78 11.19 -10.50
N ALA A 163 -8.59 11.99 -9.80
CA ALA A 163 -9.09 13.26 -10.32
C ALA A 163 -7.97 14.23 -10.69
N ARG A 164 -6.87 14.26 -9.93
CA ARG A 164 -5.69 15.06 -10.23
C ARG A 164 -4.98 14.59 -11.51
N LEU A 165 -4.97 13.29 -11.82
CA LEU A 165 -4.44 12.80 -13.10
C LEU A 165 -5.25 13.33 -14.29
N LEU A 166 -6.58 13.39 -14.18
CA LEU A 166 -7.42 13.98 -15.22
C LEU A 166 -7.16 15.48 -15.41
N PHE A 167 -6.90 16.21 -14.32
CA PHE A 167 -6.47 17.61 -14.43
C PHE A 167 -5.11 17.74 -15.12
N ASN A 168 -4.15 16.85 -14.84
CA ASN A 168 -2.87 16.83 -15.56
C ASN A 168 -3.05 16.53 -17.06
N ASP A 169 -3.95 15.60 -17.40
CA ASP A 169 -4.31 15.32 -18.78
C ASP A 169 -4.93 16.53 -19.47
N PHE A 170 -5.77 17.30 -18.77
CA PHE A 170 -6.34 18.55 -19.27
C PHE A 170 -5.27 19.59 -19.55
N VAL A 171 -4.36 19.85 -18.61
CA VAL A 171 -3.24 20.79 -18.78
C VAL A 171 -2.33 20.38 -19.94
N ARG A 172 -2.20 19.07 -20.20
CA ARG A 172 -1.41 18.51 -21.32
C ARG A 172 -2.18 18.40 -22.64
N ASN A 173 -3.46 18.79 -22.67
CA ASN A 173 -4.37 18.61 -23.81
C ASN A 173 -4.42 17.14 -24.31
N ALA A 174 -4.43 16.19 -23.38
CA ALA A 174 -4.42 14.76 -23.69
C ALA A 174 -5.78 14.25 -24.19
N SER A 175 -5.76 13.12 -24.90
CA SER A 175 -6.93 12.53 -25.56
C SER A 175 -8.04 12.04 -24.62
N SER A 176 -7.77 11.93 -23.32
CA SER A 176 -8.74 11.52 -22.30
C SER A 176 -9.73 12.63 -21.92
N VAL A 177 -9.47 13.88 -22.34
CA VAL A 177 -10.28 15.04 -21.94
C VAL A 177 -11.17 15.48 -23.09
N ASP A 178 -12.45 15.12 -22.99
CA ASP A 178 -13.49 15.54 -23.94
C ASP A 178 -13.87 17.03 -23.77
N GLU A 179 -14.68 17.55 -24.69
CA GLU A 179 -15.08 18.98 -24.69
C GLU A 179 -15.83 19.38 -23.40
N ALA A 180 -16.66 18.50 -22.84
CA ALA A 180 -17.39 18.77 -21.61
C ALA A 180 -16.44 18.85 -20.39
N ALA A 181 -15.40 18.00 -20.36
CA ALA A 181 -14.35 18.06 -19.36
C ALA A 181 -13.47 19.30 -19.52
N LYS A 182 -13.13 19.69 -20.76
CA LYS A 182 -12.39 20.93 -21.05
C LYS A 182 -13.14 22.15 -20.55
N GLU A 183 -14.44 22.26 -20.86
CA GLU A 183 -15.27 23.39 -20.42
C GLU A 183 -15.31 23.49 -18.89
N LYS A 184 -15.46 22.36 -18.19
CA LYS A 184 -15.49 22.32 -16.71
C LYS A 184 -14.15 22.67 -16.07
N LEU A 185 -13.03 22.33 -16.71
CA LEU A 185 -11.69 22.55 -16.17
C LEU A 185 -11.04 23.85 -16.63
N ALA A 186 -11.53 24.46 -17.72
CA ALA A 186 -11.04 25.72 -18.27
C ALA A 186 -10.89 26.86 -17.25
N PRO A 187 -11.83 27.08 -16.30
CA PRO A 187 -11.68 28.12 -15.29
C PRO A 187 -10.44 27.97 -14.40
N PHE A 188 -9.85 26.77 -14.33
CA PHE A 188 -8.73 26.44 -13.47
C PHE A 188 -7.40 26.29 -14.23
N ALA A 189 -7.38 26.53 -15.55
CA ALA A 189 -6.21 26.30 -16.40
C ALA A 189 -4.96 27.10 -16.00
N ALA A 190 -5.16 28.27 -15.41
CA ALA A 190 -4.07 29.14 -14.94
C ALA A 190 -3.54 28.78 -13.55
N LEU A 191 -4.24 27.92 -12.78
CA LEU A 191 -3.80 27.54 -11.44
C LEU A 191 -2.58 26.61 -11.52
N THR A 192 -1.50 27.00 -10.86
CA THR A 192 -0.26 26.21 -10.82
C THR A 192 0.22 26.03 -9.39
N GLY A 193 1.11 25.04 -9.17
CA GLY A 193 1.74 24.79 -7.87
C GLY A 193 0.73 24.77 -6.72
N ASP A 194 1.07 25.49 -5.65
CA ASP A 194 0.30 25.56 -4.40
C ASP A 194 -1.15 26.04 -4.58
N GLU A 195 -1.41 26.97 -5.51
CA GLU A 195 -2.77 27.46 -5.77
C GLU A 195 -3.66 26.32 -6.25
N SER A 196 -3.13 25.48 -7.13
CA SER A 196 -3.84 24.32 -7.65
C SER A 196 -4.03 23.22 -6.58
N TYR A 197 -3.06 23.02 -5.68
CA TYR A 197 -3.15 22.01 -4.62
C TYR A 197 -4.14 22.39 -3.52
N GLN A 198 -4.33 23.69 -3.28
CA GLN A 198 -5.20 24.20 -2.22
C GLN A 198 -6.62 24.54 -2.70
N SER A 199 -6.85 24.60 -4.02
CA SER A 199 -8.15 24.93 -4.60
C SER A 199 -9.18 23.80 -4.42
N ARG A 200 -10.14 24.02 -3.52
CA ARG A 200 -11.27 23.10 -3.31
C ARG A 200 -12.23 23.04 -4.50
N ASP A 201 -12.33 24.12 -5.27
CA ASP A 201 -13.22 24.15 -6.43
C ASP A 201 -12.63 23.38 -7.61
N LEU A 202 -11.31 23.47 -7.81
CA LEU A 202 -10.60 22.60 -8.74
C LEU A 202 -10.75 21.12 -8.32
N GLU A 203 -10.62 20.81 -7.01
CA GLU A 203 -10.82 19.45 -6.51
C GLU A 203 -12.22 18.92 -6.88
N LYS A 204 -13.27 19.71 -6.62
CA LYS A 204 -14.66 19.32 -6.92
C LYS A 204 -14.88 19.13 -8.41
N ALA A 205 -14.44 20.07 -9.24
CA ALA A 205 -14.58 19.99 -10.69
C ALA A 205 -13.85 18.76 -11.25
N SER A 206 -12.61 18.53 -10.81
CA SER A 206 -11.82 17.37 -11.22
C SER A 206 -12.47 16.05 -10.80
N GLN A 207 -13.05 15.96 -9.60
CA GLN A 207 -13.77 14.76 -9.15
C GLN A 207 -15.03 14.49 -9.96
N GLN A 208 -15.76 15.53 -10.36
CA GLN A 208 -16.95 15.38 -11.22
C GLN A 208 -16.58 14.85 -12.60
N VAL A 209 -15.50 15.38 -13.20
CA VAL A 209 -14.97 14.91 -14.48
C VAL A 209 -14.46 13.47 -14.38
N ALA A 210 -13.74 13.15 -13.30
CA ALA A 210 -13.13 11.84 -13.14
C ALA A 210 -14.11 10.73 -12.72
N LYS A 211 -15.30 11.05 -12.20
CA LYS A 211 -16.24 10.09 -11.60
C LYS A 211 -16.52 8.86 -12.49
N PRO A 212 -16.87 8.99 -13.79
CA PRO A 212 -17.17 7.83 -14.63
C PRO A 212 -15.96 6.89 -14.82
N LEU A 213 -14.76 7.48 -14.92
CA LEU A 213 -13.51 6.74 -15.07
C LEU A 213 -13.01 6.16 -13.74
N TYR A 214 -13.27 6.84 -12.62
CA TYR A 214 -12.89 6.35 -11.29
C TYR A 214 -13.59 5.03 -10.97
N ASP A 215 -14.88 4.93 -11.26
CA ASP A 215 -15.68 3.74 -10.96
C ASP A 215 -15.20 2.50 -11.74
N THR A 216 -14.62 2.70 -12.93
CA THR A 216 -14.12 1.61 -13.78
C THR A 216 -12.65 1.30 -13.57
N LYS A 217 -11.80 2.34 -13.41
CA LYS A 217 -10.33 2.22 -13.38
C LYS A 217 -9.73 2.17 -11.97
N VAL A 218 -10.43 2.64 -10.94
CA VAL A 218 -9.86 2.79 -9.58
C VAL A 218 -10.69 2.10 -8.51
N GLN A 219 -12.03 2.20 -8.55
CA GLN A 219 -12.91 1.61 -7.54
C GLN A 219 -12.60 0.13 -7.24
N PRO A 220 -12.28 -0.74 -8.22
CA PRO A 220 -11.93 -2.15 -7.97
C PRO A 220 -10.69 -2.35 -7.10
N THR A 221 -9.87 -1.32 -6.90
CA THR A 221 -8.65 -1.36 -6.06
C THR A 221 -8.94 -1.05 -4.58
N THR A 222 -10.18 -0.67 -4.24
CA THR A 222 -10.45 0.01 -2.95
C THR A 222 -10.95 -0.89 -1.82
N LEU A 223 -11.22 -2.17 -2.08
CA LEU A 223 -11.86 -3.07 -1.11
C LEU A 223 -11.09 -3.18 0.21
N ILE A 224 -9.84 -3.65 0.16
CA ILE A 224 -9.05 -3.88 1.38
C ILE A 224 -8.72 -2.55 2.06
N PRO A 225 -8.23 -1.50 1.38
CA PRO A 225 -7.97 -0.22 2.04
C PRO A 225 -9.20 0.37 2.75
N LYS A 226 -10.40 0.24 2.18
CA LYS A 226 -11.64 0.73 2.83
C LYS A 226 -12.08 -0.12 4.01
N GLN A 227 -11.74 -1.41 4.03
CA GLN A 227 -12.13 -2.33 5.09
C GLN A 227 -11.10 -2.43 6.22
N VAL A 228 -9.82 -2.11 5.96
CA VAL A 228 -8.70 -2.31 6.90
C VAL A 228 -8.07 -0.99 7.36
N GLY A 229 -8.16 0.09 6.57
CA GLY A 229 -7.52 1.36 6.85
C GLY A 229 -6.10 1.47 6.28
N ASN A 230 -5.29 2.40 6.80
CA ASN A 230 -3.95 2.63 6.28
C ASN A 230 -3.00 1.49 6.69
N MET A 231 -2.33 0.88 5.73
CA MET A 231 -1.37 -0.20 5.94
C MET A 231 0.06 0.24 5.58
N TYR A 232 0.35 1.55 5.58
CA TYR A 232 1.63 2.16 5.19
C TYR A 232 2.27 1.50 3.97
N THR A 233 3.43 0.83 4.11
CA THR A 233 4.16 0.22 2.99
C THR A 233 3.36 -0.85 2.25
N ALA A 234 2.46 -1.55 2.95
CA ALA A 234 1.61 -2.57 2.35
C ALA A 234 0.36 -1.97 1.67
N SER A 235 0.02 -0.70 1.90
CA SER A 235 -1.25 -0.10 1.46
C SER A 235 -1.44 -0.14 -0.06
N ILE A 236 -0.41 0.23 -0.84
CA ILE A 236 -0.50 0.17 -2.31
C ILE A 236 -0.68 -1.27 -2.81
N TYR A 237 -0.01 -2.23 -2.18
CA TYR A 237 -0.11 -3.63 -2.55
C TYR A 237 -1.43 -4.25 -2.10
N ALA A 238 -2.02 -3.79 -1.00
CA ALA A 238 -3.35 -4.18 -0.58
C ALA A 238 -4.42 -3.66 -1.55
N ALA A 239 -4.22 -2.45 -2.09
CA ALA A 239 -5.05 -1.92 -3.16
C ALA A 239 -4.89 -2.73 -4.46
N PHE A 240 -3.67 -3.13 -4.81
CA PHE A 240 -3.42 -4.01 -5.96
C PHE A 240 -4.01 -5.41 -5.78
N VAL A 241 -3.91 -5.99 -4.58
CA VAL A 241 -4.55 -7.26 -4.23
C VAL A 241 -6.08 -7.17 -4.35
N SER A 242 -6.67 -6.02 -3.98
CA SER A 242 -8.10 -5.78 -4.17
C SER A 242 -8.48 -5.83 -5.66
N LEU A 243 -7.64 -5.27 -6.55
CA LEU A 243 -7.84 -5.36 -7.99
C LEU A 243 -7.83 -6.81 -8.47
N ILE A 244 -6.82 -7.59 -8.08
CA ILE A 244 -6.72 -9.02 -8.45
C ILE A 244 -7.95 -9.78 -7.93
N HIS A 245 -8.31 -9.59 -6.66
CA HIS A 245 -9.50 -10.22 -6.09
C HIS A 245 -10.76 -9.92 -6.92
N ASN A 246 -10.98 -8.65 -7.26
CA ASN A 246 -12.21 -8.20 -7.92
C ASN A 246 -12.23 -8.48 -9.45
N LYS A 247 -11.07 -8.56 -10.10
CA LYS A 247 -10.96 -8.51 -11.56
C LYS A 247 -10.04 -9.57 -12.19
N HIS A 248 -9.48 -10.53 -11.45
CA HIS A 248 -8.54 -11.53 -12.00
C HIS A 248 -8.95 -12.13 -13.36
N ASN A 249 -10.22 -12.46 -13.56
CA ASN A 249 -10.74 -13.03 -14.82
C ASN A 249 -10.71 -12.08 -16.03
N THR A 250 -10.49 -10.78 -15.84
CA THR A 250 -10.51 -9.75 -16.90
C THR A 250 -9.20 -8.96 -16.98
N LEU A 251 -8.15 -9.41 -16.30
CA LEU A 251 -6.86 -8.72 -16.22
C LEU A 251 -5.85 -9.17 -17.29
N ASN A 252 -6.19 -10.14 -18.14
CA ASN A 252 -5.30 -10.55 -19.23
C ASN A 252 -5.05 -9.39 -20.21
N ASP A 253 -3.77 -9.17 -20.52
CA ASP A 253 -3.26 -8.09 -21.36
C ASP A 253 -3.64 -6.67 -20.89
N LYS A 254 -3.85 -6.50 -19.58
CA LYS A 254 -4.18 -5.19 -19.01
C LYS A 254 -2.94 -4.49 -18.47
N ARG A 255 -2.88 -3.18 -18.68
CA ARG A 255 -1.90 -2.30 -18.07
C ARG A 255 -2.46 -1.74 -16.77
N VAL A 256 -1.67 -1.85 -15.70
CA VAL A 256 -2.00 -1.34 -14.37
C VAL A 256 -0.92 -0.36 -13.96
N ILE A 257 -1.32 0.88 -13.69
CA ILE A 257 -0.43 1.92 -13.16
C ILE A 257 -0.52 1.90 -11.64
N LEU A 258 0.63 1.95 -10.98
CA LEU A 258 0.75 2.03 -9.53
C LEU A 258 1.46 3.32 -9.15
N PHE A 259 0.91 4.05 -8.17
CA PHE A 259 1.55 5.21 -7.57
C PHE A 259 1.84 4.96 -6.09
N SER A 260 3.13 4.82 -5.77
CA SER A 260 3.64 4.66 -4.42
C SER A 260 4.16 5.99 -3.89
N TYR A 261 3.83 6.31 -2.64
CA TYR A 261 4.21 7.55 -1.97
C TYR A 261 4.60 7.22 -0.54
N GLY A 262 5.66 7.86 -0.04
CA GLY A 262 6.00 7.94 1.37
C GLY A 262 6.44 9.37 1.70
N SER A 263 5.94 9.91 2.80
CA SER A 263 6.29 11.23 3.32
C SER A 263 7.79 11.41 3.59
N GLY A 264 8.24 12.66 3.63
CA GLY A 264 9.66 13.02 3.80
C GLY A 264 10.39 13.66 2.59
N LEU A 265 10.07 13.44 1.31
CA LEU A 265 9.19 12.47 0.67
C LEU A 265 9.91 11.71 -0.45
N THR A 266 9.41 10.51 -0.74
CA THR A 266 9.83 9.65 -1.86
C THR A 266 8.60 9.05 -2.54
N ALA A 267 8.52 9.16 -3.85
CA ALA A 267 7.40 8.64 -4.62
C ALA A 267 7.84 8.03 -5.95
N THR A 268 7.05 7.08 -6.46
CA THR A 268 7.22 6.54 -7.82
C THR A 268 5.88 6.10 -8.38
N MET A 269 5.61 6.54 -9.61
CA MET A 269 4.61 5.93 -10.48
C MET A 269 5.27 4.91 -11.40
N PHE A 270 4.73 3.71 -11.52
CA PHE A 270 5.27 2.65 -12.37
C PHE A 270 4.15 1.83 -13.00
N SER A 271 4.46 1.15 -14.10
CA SER A 271 3.49 0.35 -14.85
C SER A 271 3.79 -1.15 -14.75
N LEU A 272 2.72 -1.93 -14.66
CA LEU A 272 2.71 -3.39 -14.76
C LEU A 272 1.86 -3.83 -15.94
N ARG A 273 2.29 -4.88 -16.63
CA ARG A 273 1.51 -5.60 -17.63
C ARG A 273 1.09 -6.95 -17.05
N LEU A 274 -0.22 -7.17 -16.99
CA LEU A 274 -0.81 -8.40 -16.47
C LEU A 274 -1.15 -9.34 -17.63
N ARG A 275 -0.84 -10.61 -17.45
CA ARG A 275 -1.14 -11.71 -18.38
C ARG A 275 -1.56 -12.92 -17.56
N GLU A 276 -2.41 -13.77 -18.12
CA GLU A 276 -2.71 -15.04 -17.45
C GLU A 276 -1.46 -15.92 -17.48
N GLY A 277 -0.95 -16.26 -16.29
CA GLY A 277 0.15 -17.20 -16.14
C GLY A 277 -0.32 -18.64 -16.02
N GLN A 278 0.61 -19.57 -15.85
CA GLN A 278 0.31 -20.97 -15.56
C GLN A 278 0.32 -21.21 -14.05
N LYS A 279 -0.49 -22.16 -13.56
CA LYS A 279 -0.41 -22.57 -12.15
C LYS A 279 1.01 -23.05 -11.81
N PRO A 280 1.58 -22.68 -10.65
CA PRO A 280 0.93 -21.98 -9.53
C PRO A 280 0.86 -20.44 -9.67
N PHE A 281 1.57 -19.85 -10.63
CA PHE A 281 1.68 -18.40 -10.81
C PHE A 281 0.69 -17.86 -11.85
N SER A 282 -0.61 -18.08 -11.62
CA SER A 282 -1.68 -17.49 -12.44
C SER A 282 -2.51 -16.49 -11.62
N LEU A 283 -3.11 -15.48 -12.27
CA LEU A 283 -3.90 -14.45 -11.58
C LEU A 283 -5.07 -15.06 -10.82
N SER A 284 -5.73 -16.06 -11.43
CA SER A 284 -6.82 -16.82 -10.82
C SER A 284 -6.38 -17.59 -9.58
N ASN A 285 -5.21 -18.24 -9.62
CA ASN A 285 -4.67 -18.97 -8.47
C ASN A 285 -4.25 -18.02 -7.35
N ILE A 286 -3.61 -16.89 -7.68
CA ILE A 286 -3.26 -15.84 -6.72
C ILE A 286 -4.52 -15.33 -6.00
N ALA A 287 -5.59 -14.99 -6.75
CA ALA A 287 -6.87 -14.57 -6.17
C ALA A 287 -7.46 -15.61 -5.20
N SER A 288 -7.43 -16.89 -5.60
CA SER A 288 -7.93 -18.01 -4.80
C SER A 288 -7.14 -18.19 -3.50
N ILE A 289 -5.81 -18.22 -3.56
CA ILE A 289 -4.92 -18.43 -2.40
C ILE A 289 -5.01 -17.27 -1.41
N MET A 290 -5.11 -16.03 -1.89
CA MET A 290 -5.24 -14.86 -1.01
C MET A 290 -6.52 -14.90 -0.18
N ASN A 291 -7.60 -15.47 -0.73
CA ASN A 291 -8.88 -15.72 -0.07
C ASN A 291 -9.40 -14.51 0.75
N ILE A 292 -9.43 -13.35 0.10
CA ILE A 292 -9.73 -12.06 0.74
C ILE A 292 -11.13 -12.05 1.35
N GLU A 293 -12.12 -12.59 0.65
CA GLU A 293 -13.51 -12.63 1.14
C GLU A 293 -13.63 -13.40 2.45
N LYS A 294 -13.00 -14.58 2.57
CA LYS A 294 -13.01 -15.36 3.82
C LYS A 294 -12.32 -14.60 4.94
N LYS A 295 -11.15 -13.98 4.67
CA LYS A 295 -10.41 -13.18 5.66
C LYS A 295 -11.23 -11.99 6.19
N LEU A 296 -11.96 -11.30 5.31
CA LEU A 296 -12.81 -10.17 5.72
C LEU A 296 -14.03 -10.61 6.52
N LYS A 297 -14.65 -11.75 6.16
CA LYS A 297 -15.80 -12.33 6.88
C LYS A 297 -15.42 -12.93 8.24
N SER A 298 -14.18 -13.39 8.41
CA SER A 298 -13.71 -13.97 9.68
C SER A 298 -13.16 -12.94 10.67
N ARG A 299 -13.42 -11.64 10.47
CA ARG A 299 -12.98 -10.60 11.39
C ARG A 299 -13.88 -10.57 12.62
N HIS A 300 -13.31 -10.06 13.71
CA HIS A 300 -14.03 -9.82 14.95
C HIS A 300 -14.18 -8.32 15.15
N GLU A 301 -15.42 -7.86 15.29
CA GLU A 301 -15.70 -6.47 15.63
C GLU A 301 -15.44 -6.24 17.11
N ILE A 302 -14.80 -5.11 17.43
CA ILE A 302 -14.47 -4.70 18.79
C ILE A 302 -15.12 -3.33 19.03
N GLN A 303 -15.77 -3.18 20.18
CA GLN A 303 -16.40 -1.90 20.54
C GLN A 303 -15.35 -0.78 20.66
N PRO A 304 -15.68 0.47 20.27
CA PRO A 304 -14.73 1.58 20.27
C PRO A 304 -14.00 1.78 21.60
N GLU A 305 -14.68 1.59 22.73
CA GLU A 305 -14.10 1.69 24.08
C GLU A 305 -12.97 0.68 24.26
N LYS A 306 -13.23 -0.58 23.88
CA LYS A 306 -12.25 -1.66 23.97
C LYS A 306 -11.10 -1.48 22.98
N PHE A 307 -11.36 -0.91 21.81
CA PHE A 307 -10.33 -0.52 20.86
C PHE A 307 -9.40 0.56 21.45
N VAL A 308 -9.97 1.60 22.08
CA VAL A 308 -9.18 2.66 22.73
C VAL A 308 -8.37 2.12 23.92
N GLU A 309 -8.93 1.23 24.74
CA GLU A 309 -8.17 0.50 25.77
C GLU A 309 -6.98 -0.25 25.18
N THR A 310 -7.19 -0.93 24.05
CA THR A 310 -6.13 -1.68 23.35
C THR A 310 -5.04 -0.74 22.86
N LEU A 311 -5.38 0.42 22.31
CA LEU A 311 -4.38 1.43 21.90
C LEU A 311 -3.55 1.92 23.09
N LYS A 312 -4.18 2.20 24.24
CA LYS A 312 -3.46 2.57 25.47
C LYS A 312 -2.52 1.46 25.93
N LEU A 313 -2.96 0.19 25.87
CA LEU A 313 -2.09 -0.94 26.17
C LEU A 313 -0.89 -0.98 25.21
N MET A 314 -1.11 -0.82 23.90
CA MET A 314 -0.04 -0.83 22.91
C MET A 314 0.97 0.30 23.14
N GLU A 315 0.52 1.49 23.55
CA GLU A 315 1.39 2.59 23.94
C GLU A 315 2.31 2.21 25.11
N HIS A 316 1.80 1.52 26.14
CA HIS A 316 2.63 1.02 27.24
C HIS A 316 3.63 -0.06 26.81
N ARG A 317 3.31 -0.83 25.76
CA ARG A 317 4.19 -1.89 25.24
C ARG A 317 5.24 -1.36 24.26
N TYR A 318 5.02 -0.19 23.67
CA TYR A 318 5.95 0.41 22.72
C TYR A 318 7.28 0.77 23.40
N GLY A 319 8.38 0.19 22.93
CA GLY A 319 9.70 0.41 23.52
C GLY A 319 9.90 -0.21 24.91
N ALA A 320 8.94 -0.99 25.43
CA ALA A 320 9.02 -1.64 26.72
C ALA A 320 9.74 -3.00 26.66
N LYS A 321 10.11 -3.53 27.84
CA LYS A 321 10.73 -4.83 28.06
C LYS A 321 10.17 -5.49 29.32
N ASP A 322 10.57 -6.74 29.55
CA ASP A 322 10.21 -7.52 30.75
C ASP A 322 8.70 -7.68 30.93
N PHE A 323 8.04 -8.24 29.92
CA PHE A 323 6.63 -8.56 30.01
C PHE A 323 6.22 -9.78 29.20
N VAL A 324 5.20 -10.46 29.70
CA VAL A 324 4.47 -11.53 29.01
C VAL A 324 3.16 -10.95 28.45
N THR A 325 2.79 -11.34 27.23
CA THR A 325 1.52 -10.94 26.61
C THR A 325 0.35 -11.78 27.13
N SER A 326 -0.87 -11.37 26.80
CA SER A 326 -2.04 -12.20 27.08
C SER A 326 -1.91 -13.55 26.35
N LYS A 327 -2.20 -14.65 27.05
CA LYS A 327 -2.30 -15.98 26.45
C LYS A 327 -3.61 -16.18 25.67
N ASP A 328 -4.49 -15.19 25.64
CA ASP A 328 -5.69 -15.24 24.82
C ASP A 328 -5.37 -14.99 23.34
N TYR A 329 -5.30 -16.08 22.59
CA TYR A 329 -5.20 -16.09 21.12
C TYR A 329 -6.49 -16.65 20.47
N SER A 330 -7.62 -16.63 21.19
CA SER A 330 -8.89 -17.20 20.72
C SER A 330 -9.35 -16.60 19.38
N LEU A 331 -9.20 -15.29 19.21
CA LEU A 331 -9.59 -14.53 18.01
C LEU A 331 -8.64 -14.72 16.82
N LEU A 332 -7.44 -15.26 17.03
CA LEU A 332 -6.48 -15.46 15.94
C LEU A 332 -6.87 -16.69 15.11
N ALA A 333 -6.73 -16.61 13.79
CA ALA A 333 -6.92 -17.80 12.94
C ALA A 333 -5.83 -18.87 13.25
N PRO A 334 -6.15 -20.18 13.11
CA PRO A 334 -5.15 -21.23 13.24
C PRO A 334 -3.94 -21.00 12.35
N GLY A 335 -2.73 -21.22 12.87
CA GLY A 335 -1.46 -20.99 12.18
C GLY A 335 -0.92 -19.56 12.25
N THR A 336 -1.62 -18.62 12.89
CA THR A 336 -1.14 -17.24 13.10
C THR A 336 0.01 -17.23 14.10
N TYR A 337 1.08 -16.49 13.79
CA TYR A 337 2.16 -16.20 14.74
C TYR A 337 1.78 -15.05 15.66
N TYR A 338 2.16 -15.12 16.93
CA TYR A 338 1.88 -14.08 17.93
C TYR A 338 3.06 -13.93 18.89
N LEU A 339 3.23 -12.71 19.42
CA LEU A 339 4.25 -12.40 20.43
C LEU A 339 3.83 -13.00 21.78
N THR A 340 4.70 -13.78 22.41
CA THR A 340 4.45 -14.37 23.74
C THR A 340 5.01 -13.51 24.86
N GLU A 341 6.23 -13.01 24.68
CA GLU A 341 6.91 -12.20 25.69
C GLU A 341 8.04 -11.36 25.09
N VAL A 342 8.44 -10.34 25.84
CA VAL A 342 9.65 -9.55 25.64
C VAL A 342 10.43 -9.60 26.94
N ASP A 343 11.64 -10.12 26.92
CA ASP A 343 12.44 -10.27 28.14
C ASP A 343 13.15 -8.98 28.57
N THR A 344 13.94 -9.06 29.64
CA THR A 344 14.70 -7.94 30.23
C THR A 344 15.77 -7.34 29.29
N MET A 345 16.10 -8.04 28.20
CA MET A 345 17.06 -7.64 27.17
C MET A 345 16.38 -7.26 25.85
N TYR A 346 15.07 -7.00 25.85
CA TYR A 346 14.27 -6.65 24.66
C TYR A 346 14.16 -7.77 23.60
N ARG A 347 14.58 -9.00 23.91
CA ARG A 347 14.45 -10.12 22.97
C ARG A 347 12.98 -10.53 22.90
N ARG A 348 12.49 -10.75 21.69
CA ARG A 348 11.08 -11.05 21.42
C ARG A 348 10.91 -12.53 21.12
N PHE A 349 9.95 -13.16 21.76
CA PHE A 349 9.63 -14.56 21.58
C PHE A 349 8.26 -14.72 20.93
N TYR A 350 8.16 -15.65 19.99
CA TYR A 350 6.96 -15.84 19.19
C TYR A 350 6.53 -17.29 19.21
N SER A 351 5.22 -17.51 19.22
CA SER A 351 4.59 -18.82 19.08
C SER A 351 3.60 -18.81 17.93
N LYS A 352 3.19 -20.01 17.51
CA LYS A 352 2.23 -20.20 16.43
C LYS A 352 0.98 -20.89 16.96
N LYS A 353 -0.20 -20.32 16.70
CA LYS A 353 -1.47 -20.97 17.07
C LYS A 353 -1.58 -22.33 16.37
N PRO A 354 -1.82 -23.45 17.09
CA PRO A 354 -1.95 -24.77 16.49
C PRO A 354 -3.06 -24.83 15.44
N LYS A 355 -2.94 -25.76 14.47
CA LYS A 355 -3.98 -25.96 13.44
C LYS A 355 -5.23 -26.69 13.96
N ASP A 356 -5.10 -27.47 15.04
CA ASP A 356 -6.14 -28.38 15.56
C ASP A 356 -6.74 -27.96 16.91
N ALA A 357 -6.63 -26.68 17.30
CA ALA A 357 -7.15 -26.24 18.60
C ALA A 357 -8.69 -26.08 18.57
N SER A 358 -9.42 -27.13 18.91
CA SER A 358 -10.68 -26.99 19.64
C SER A 358 -10.36 -26.34 20.98
N CYS A 359 -10.87 -25.13 21.23
CA CYS A 359 -10.67 -24.46 22.52
C CYS A 359 -11.29 -25.32 23.64
N GLU A 360 -10.47 -25.94 24.47
CA GLU A 360 -10.89 -26.26 25.84
C GLU A 360 -10.91 -24.93 26.61
N ASN A 361 -12.11 -24.51 27.01
CA ASN A 361 -12.30 -23.37 27.90
C ASN A 361 -11.65 -23.72 29.25
N GLY A 362 -10.42 -23.25 29.47
CA GLY A 362 -9.82 -23.22 30.79
C GLY A 362 -10.58 -22.24 31.67
N THR A 363 -11.26 -22.77 32.68
CA THR A 363 -11.85 -22.02 33.78
C THR A 363 -10.79 -21.14 34.45
N VAL A 364 -11.13 -19.86 34.64
CA VAL A 364 -10.37 -18.93 35.48
C VAL A 364 -10.49 -19.43 36.92
N GLU A 365 -9.41 -19.96 37.49
CA GLU A 365 -9.27 -20.05 38.94
C GLU A 365 -8.80 -18.70 39.49
N ASN A 366 -9.66 -18.08 40.30
CA ASN A 366 -9.29 -17.00 41.19
C ASN A 366 -8.22 -17.48 42.19
N GLY A 367 -7.19 -16.68 42.43
CA GLY A 367 -6.22 -16.97 43.48
C GLY A 367 -5.12 -15.92 43.66
N HIS A 368 -5.48 -14.84 44.36
CA HIS A 368 -4.64 -13.77 44.95
C HIS A 368 -4.13 -12.63 44.06
#